data_AF-A0A959ZE00-F1
#
_entry.id   AF-A0A959ZE00-F1
#
_cell.length_a   1.000
_cell.length_b   1.000
_cell.length_c   1.000
_cell.angle_alpha   90.00
_cell.angle_beta   90.00
_cell.angle_gamma   90.00
#
_symmetry.space_group_name_H-M   'P 1'
#
loop_
_entity.id
_entity.type
_entity.pdbx_description
1 polymer ?
#
loop_
_entity_poly.entity_id
_entity_poly.type
_entity_poly.pdbx_seq_one_letter_code
_entity_poly.pdbx_strand_id
1 'polypeptide(L)'
;MPEPIHPLKLVSLLLQYPEADQVGAIRDLEFDEVGPVSAAQRRALTGFLEWYRDQDLDQLRQSYVDNFDFDRRHSLHLTYQLHGDSRQRGLALLKIKNVYR
;
A
#
# COMPACT_ATOMS: atom_id res chain seq x y z
N MET A 1 -15.58 12.82 -18.29
CA MET A 1 -15.31 11.58 -17.54
C MET A 1 -14.40 11.95 -16.38
N PRO A 2 -14.59 11.40 -15.17
CA PRO A 2 -13.69 11.68 -14.06
C PRO A 2 -12.25 11.29 -14.42
N GLU A 3 -11.28 12.00 -13.86
CA GLU A 3 -9.85 11.70 -14.04
C GLU A 3 -9.55 10.32 -13.44
N PRO A 4 -8.83 9.43 -14.17
CA PRO A 4 -8.51 8.12 -13.65
C PRO A 4 -7.62 8.21 -12.40
N ILE A 5 -7.89 7.34 -11.44
CA ILE A 5 -7.10 7.14 -10.23
C ILE A 5 -5.74 6.58 -10.64
N HIS A 6 -4.69 7.36 -10.32
CA HIS A 6 -3.33 6.92 -10.56
C HIS A 6 -3.02 5.63 -9.78
N PRO A 7 -2.42 4.59 -10.38
CA PRO A 7 -2.19 3.30 -9.71
C PRO A 7 -1.33 3.43 -8.45
N LEU A 8 -0.38 4.37 -8.41
CA LEU A 8 0.42 4.62 -7.21
C LEU A 8 -0.42 5.11 -6.02
N LYS A 9 -1.51 5.86 -6.28
CA LYS A 9 -2.44 6.28 -5.22
C LYS A 9 -3.17 5.07 -4.65
N LEU A 10 -3.69 4.20 -5.52
CA LEU A 10 -4.35 2.97 -5.11
C LEU A 10 -3.40 2.06 -4.31
N VAL A 11 -2.20 1.79 -4.83
CA VAL A 11 -1.21 0.95 -4.14
C VAL A 11 -0.79 1.55 -2.80
N SER A 12 -0.63 2.88 -2.72
CA SER A 12 -0.34 3.58 -1.46
C SER A 12 -1.43 3.34 -0.40
N LEU A 13 -2.70 3.32 -0.80
CA LEU A 13 -3.81 2.97 0.10
C LEU A 13 -3.77 1.49 0.48
N LEU A 14 -3.56 0.58 -0.47
CA LEU A 14 -3.49 -0.88 -0.20
C LEU A 14 -2.33 -1.27 0.74
N LEU A 15 -1.32 -0.41 0.89
CA LEU A 15 -0.19 -0.57 1.82
C LEU A 15 -0.41 0.10 3.19
N GLN A 16 -1.56 0.73 3.42
CA GLN A 16 -1.93 1.27 4.72
C GLN A 16 -2.70 0.23 5.54
N TYR A 17 -2.69 0.40 6.86
CA TYR A 17 -3.48 -0.44 7.74
C TYR A 17 -4.96 -0.33 7.34
N PRO A 18 -5.69 -1.46 7.17
CA PRO A 18 -7.04 -1.43 6.64
C PRO A 18 -8.05 -0.88 7.66
N GLU A 19 -8.52 0.34 7.37
CA GLU A 19 -9.64 1.01 8.04
C GLU A 19 -10.95 0.80 7.26
N ALA A 20 -12.09 0.78 7.97
CA ALA A 20 -13.36 0.32 7.42
C ALA A 20 -13.87 1.17 6.25
N ASP A 21 -13.71 2.49 6.36
CA ASP A 21 -14.07 3.47 5.33
C ASP A 21 -13.21 3.32 4.06
N GLN A 22 -11.90 3.18 4.24
CA GLN A 22 -10.96 2.96 3.16
C GLN A 22 -11.23 1.63 2.44
N VAL A 23 -11.45 0.57 3.20
CA VAL A 23 -11.76 -0.77 2.66
C VAL A 23 -13.05 -0.70 1.84
N GLY A 24 -14.10 -0.04 2.36
CA GLY A 24 -15.34 0.18 1.61
C GLY A 24 -15.10 0.88 0.27
N ALA A 25 -14.40 2.02 0.30
CA ALA A 25 -14.10 2.79 -0.91
C ALA A 25 -13.28 2.00 -1.95
N ILE A 26 -12.34 1.17 -1.50
CA ILE A 26 -11.52 0.33 -2.40
C ILE A 26 -12.34 -0.81 -3.01
N ARG A 27 -13.28 -1.40 -2.25
CA ARG A 27 -14.13 -2.48 -2.76
C ARG A 27 -15.08 -1.97 -3.84
N ASP A 28 -15.59 -0.75 -3.69
CA ASP A 28 -16.50 -0.08 -4.62
C ASP A 28 -15.81 0.46 -5.88
N LEU A 29 -14.47 0.49 -5.90
CA LEU A 29 -13.69 1.00 -7.02
C LEU A 29 -13.78 0.06 -8.23
N GLU A 30 -14.16 0.59 -9.39
CA GLU A 30 -14.14 -0.14 -10.65
C GLU A 30 -12.75 -0.06 -11.28
N PHE A 31 -12.25 -1.17 -11.85
CA PHE A 31 -10.87 -1.20 -12.35
C PHE A 31 -10.63 -0.21 -13.50
N ASP A 32 -11.66 0.09 -14.28
CA ASP A 32 -11.58 1.07 -15.37
C ASP A 32 -11.36 2.51 -14.88
N GLU A 33 -11.53 2.76 -13.58
CA GLU A 33 -11.15 4.00 -12.94
C GLU A 33 -9.63 4.08 -12.69
N VAL A 34 -8.84 3.02 -12.85
CA VAL A 34 -7.39 2.99 -12.57
C VAL A 34 -6.55 3.14 -13.84
N GLY A 35 -5.69 4.16 -13.87
CA GLY A 35 -4.78 4.38 -14.98
C GLY A 35 -3.78 5.51 -14.73
N PRO A 36 -2.68 5.57 -15.50
CA PRO A 36 -2.30 4.64 -16.58
C PRO A 36 -1.68 3.34 -16.05
N VAL A 37 -2.02 2.19 -16.64
CA VAL A 37 -1.46 0.87 -16.29
C VAL A 37 -1.16 0.03 -17.53
N SER A 38 -0.07 -0.74 -17.49
CA SER A 38 0.22 -1.77 -18.50
C SER A 38 -0.73 -2.97 -18.35
N ALA A 39 -0.83 -3.81 -19.39
CA ALA A 39 -1.63 -5.04 -19.32
C ALA A 39 -1.19 -5.98 -18.20
N ALA A 40 0.11 -6.02 -17.89
CA ALA A 40 0.64 -6.83 -16.78
C ALA A 40 0.24 -6.27 -15.41
N GLN A 41 0.36 -4.95 -15.23
CA GLN A 41 -0.09 -4.27 -14.01
C GLN A 41 -1.60 -4.41 -13.81
N ARG A 42 -2.38 -4.31 -14.90
CA ARG A 42 -3.82 -4.54 -14.88
C ARG A 42 -4.17 -5.92 -14.33
N ARG A 43 -3.55 -6.98 -14.86
CA ARG A 43 -3.79 -8.35 -14.37
C ARG A 43 -3.41 -8.51 -12.89
N ALA A 44 -2.25 -7.99 -12.49
CA ALA A 44 -1.78 -8.13 -11.12
C ALA A 44 -2.70 -7.41 -10.12
N LEU A 45 -3.08 -6.16 -10.41
CA LEU A 45 -3.96 -5.39 -9.54
C LEU A 45 -5.39 -5.96 -9.53
N THR A 46 -5.89 -6.45 -10.67
CA THR A 46 -7.23 -7.07 -10.73
C THR A 46 -7.29 -8.29 -9.82
N GLY A 47 -6.34 -9.23 -9.96
CA GLY A 47 -6.31 -10.43 -9.13
C GLY A 47 -6.13 -10.12 -7.63
N PHE A 48 -5.36 -9.09 -7.29
CA PHE A 48 -5.24 -8.65 -5.90
C PHE A 48 -6.55 -8.05 -5.36
N LEU A 49 -7.24 -7.22 -6.15
CA LEU A 49 -8.51 -6.61 -5.75
C LEU A 49 -9.64 -7.63 -5.63
N GLU A 50 -9.65 -8.68 -6.47
CA GLU A 50 -10.55 -9.82 -6.32
C GLU A 50 -10.32 -10.51 -4.97
N TRP A 51 -9.08 -10.90 -4.67
CA TRP A 51 -8.74 -11.47 -3.35
C TRP A 51 -9.13 -10.54 -2.19
N TYR A 52 -8.85 -9.24 -2.32
CA TYR A 52 -9.11 -8.22 -1.29
C TYR A 52 -10.62 -8.06 -1.00
N ARG A 53 -11.46 -8.17 -2.03
CA ARG A 53 -12.93 -8.12 -1.89
C ARG A 53 -13.50 -9.36 -1.19
N ASP A 54 -12.86 -10.52 -1.36
CA ASP A 54 -13.30 -11.79 -0.76
C ASP A 54 -12.93 -11.92 0.73
N GLN A 55 -12.04 -11.07 1.25
CA GLN A 55 -11.67 -11.08 2.67
C GLN A 55 -12.63 -10.23 3.50
N ASP A 56 -12.91 -10.61 4.74
CA ASP A 56 -13.50 -9.70 5.73
C ASP A 56 -12.48 -8.68 6.26
N LEU A 57 -12.96 -7.67 7.01
CA LEU A 57 -12.09 -6.60 7.51
C LEU A 57 -10.99 -7.12 8.45
N ASP A 58 -11.30 -8.10 9.30
CA ASP A 58 -10.35 -8.61 10.29
C ASP A 58 -9.31 -9.51 9.63
N GLN A 59 -9.68 -10.27 8.59
CA GLN A 59 -8.76 -11.01 7.73
C GLN A 59 -7.79 -10.08 6.99
N LEU A 60 -8.26 -8.93 6.49
CA LEU A 60 -7.40 -7.92 5.88
C LEU A 60 -6.41 -7.33 6.90
N ARG A 61 -6.88 -7.01 8.12
CA ARG A 61 -6.02 -6.52 9.21
C ARG A 61 -4.98 -7.55 9.63
N GLN A 62 -5.38 -8.81 9.76
CA GLN A 62 -4.48 -9.91 10.09
C GLN A 62 -3.42 -10.07 9.01
N SER A 63 -3.82 -10.07 7.73
CA SER A 63 -2.90 -10.13 6.59
C SER A 63 -1.92 -8.96 6.60
N TYR A 64 -2.37 -7.74 6.92
CA TYR A 64 -1.48 -6.58 7.03
C TYR A 64 -0.41 -6.80 8.10
N VAL A 65 -0.83 -7.16 9.31
CA VAL A 65 0.06 -7.33 10.47
C VAL A 65 1.07 -8.47 10.22
N ASP A 66 0.60 -9.60 9.70
CA ASP A 66 1.45 -10.76 9.39
C ASP A 66 2.52 -10.45 8.35
N ASN A 67 2.20 -9.58 7.38
CA ASN A 67 3.13 -9.22 6.32
C ASN A 67 4.04 -8.06 6.70
N PHE A 68 3.58 -7.05 7.45
CA PHE A 68 4.32 -5.78 7.59
C PHE A 68 4.85 -5.48 8.99
N ASP A 69 4.18 -5.96 10.05
CA ASP A 69 4.51 -5.57 11.43
C ASP A 69 5.47 -6.56 12.10
N PHE A 70 5.35 -7.86 11.80
CA PHE A 70 6.16 -8.90 12.44
C PHE A 70 7.42 -9.28 11.66
N ASP A 71 7.46 -9.08 10.34
CA ASP A 71 8.62 -9.42 9.51
C ASP A 71 9.45 -8.19 9.14
N ARG A 72 10.67 -8.12 9.70
CA ARG A 72 11.69 -7.10 9.39
C ARG A 72 12.04 -7.01 7.90
N ARG A 73 11.86 -8.09 7.12
CA ARG A 73 12.15 -8.12 5.68
C ARG A 73 11.11 -7.37 4.87
N HIS A 74 9.88 -7.30 5.35
CA HIS A 74 8.75 -6.71 4.63
C HIS A 74 8.27 -5.39 5.26
N SER A 75 8.89 -4.93 6.36
CA SER A 75 8.58 -3.64 6.97
C SER A 75 8.55 -2.50 5.94
N LEU A 76 7.45 -1.74 5.97
CA LEU A 76 7.23 -0.56 5.10
C LEU A 76 8.07 0.66 5.49
N HIS A 77 8.92 0.54 6.52
CA HIS A 77 9.84 1.59 6.90
C HIS A 77 11.04 1.64 5.94
N LEU A 78 10.95 2.54 4.94
CA LEU A 78 11.97 2.79 3.91
C LEU A 78 13.43 2.81 4.42
N THR A 79 13.66 3.32 5.62
CA THR A 79 15.01 3.46 6.20
C THR A 79 15.44 2.24 7.03
N TYR A 80 14.50 1.39 7.44
CA TYR A 80 14.77 0.26 8.33
C TYR A 80 15.57 -0.84 7.63
N GLN A 81 15.24 -1.16 6.39
CA GLN A 81 15.97 -2.16 5.60
C GLN A 81 17.43 -1.75 5.35
N LEU A 82 17.74 -0.45 5.32
CA LEU A 82 19.09 0.08 5.09
C LEU A 82 19.89 0.30 6.37
N HIS A 83 19.25 0.72 7.45
CA HIS A 83 19.93 1.22 8.64
C HIS A 83 19.50 0.56 9.96
N GLY A 84 18.51 -0.33 9.95
CA GLY A 84 17.95 -0.95 11.16
C GLY A 84 17.61 0.08 12.24
N ASP A 85 17.95 -0.21 13.49
CA ASP A 85 17.79 0.72 14.63
C ASP A 85 19.02 1.58 14.91
N SER A 86 19.88 1.81 13.91
CA SER A 86 21.08 2.63 14.09
C SER A 86 20.80 4.13 14.09
N ARG A 87 21.73 4.90 14.67
CA ARG A 87 21.71 6.38 14.62
C ARG A 87 21.64 6.94 13.19
N GLN A 88 22.12 6.19 12.19
CA GLN A 88 22.06 6.58 10.79
C GLN A 88 20.63 6.63 10.24
N ARG A 89 19.69 5.83 10.81
CA ARG A 89 18.27 5.88 10.46
C ARG A 89 17.66 7.26 10.71
N GLY A 90 18.02 7.91 11.82
CA GLY A 90 17.54 9.27 12.13
C GLY A 90 17.93 10.31 11.08
N LEU A 91 19.16 10.21 10.53
CA LEU A 91 19.61 11.08 9.45
C LEU A 91 18.90 10.81 8.13
N ALA A 92 18.62 9.53 7.82
CA ALA A 92 17.88 9.14 6.63
C ALA A 92 16.43 9.67 6.66
N LEU A 93 15.75 9.56 7.81
CA LEU A 93 14.40 10.12 7.99
C LEU A 93 14.37 11.65 7.81
N LEU A 94 15.38 12.36 8.33
CA LEU A 94 15.48 13.81 8.17
C LEU A 94 15.65 14.23 6.69
N LYS A 95 16.45 13.48 5.92
CA LYS A 95 16.61 13.70 4.48
C LYS A 95 15.28 13.53 3.75
N ILE A 96 14.54 12.46 4.02
CA ILE A 96 13.21 12.22 3.42
C ILE A 96 12.27 13.37 3.76
N LYS A 97 12.20 13.79 5.03
CA LYS A 97 11.36 14.91 5.47
C LYS A 97 11.67 16.23 4.73
N ASN A 98 12.93 16.49 4.41
CA ASN A 98 13.33 17.70 3.69
C ASN A 98 12.98 17.66 2.19
N VAL A 99 12.93 16.47 1.58
CA VAL A 99 12.56 16.30 0.16
C VAL A 99 11.07 16.53 -0.07
N TYR A 100 10.22 16.12 0.87
CA TYR A 100 8.76 16.20 0.77
C TYR A 100 8.16 17.38 1.55
N ARG A 101 8.96 18.42 1.80
CA ARG A 101 8.52 19.62 2.54
C ARG A 101 7.76 20.60 1.65
#